data_AF-A0A0E3KC80-F1
#
_entry.id   AF-A0A0E3KC80-F1
#
_cell.length_a   1.000
_cell.length_b   1.000
_cell.length_c   1.000
_cell.angle_alpha   90.00
_cell.angle_beta   90.00
_cell.angle_gamma   90.00
#
_symmetry.space_group_name_H-M   'P 1'
#
loop_
_entity.id
_entity.type
_entity.pdbx_description
1 polymer ?
#
loop_
_entity_poly.entity_id
_entity_poly.type
_entity_poly.pdbx_seq_one_letter_code
_entity_poly.pdbx_strand_id
1 'polypeptide(L)'
;NGFIVLEIQGEGQFNDAEIRQWLSNGSWRRPFTGLLVNRNGNGNIAANSGQVAEVRRLFKVISDGTQLTIDHTIDNNGKRLRLALASDLVETANTQVELKLNLANQAFKLTSGSQGTVALTAGALWNASYTAD
;
A
#
# COMPACT_ATOMS: atom_id res chain seq x y z
N ASN A 1 -5.31 8.29 -11.97
CA ASN A 1 -5.31 7.40 -10.79
C ASN A 1 -4.06 7.65 -9.97
N GLY A 2 -4.20 7.81 -8.66
CA GLY A 2 -3.08 8.02 -7.74
C GLY A 2 -2.53 6.72 -7.13
N PHE A 3 -1.35 6.81 -6.53
CA PHE A 3 -0.68 5.71 -5.85
C PHE A 3 0.00 6.18 -4.57
N ILE A 4 0.07 5.30 -3.57
CA ILE A 4 1.12 5.37 -2.55
C ILE A 4 2.31 4.55 -3.05
N VAL A 5 3.50 5.11 -2.96
CA VAL A 5 4.74 4.50 -3.43
C VAL A 5 5.65 4.24 -2.24
N LEU A 6 6.13 3.01 -2.14
CA LEU A 6 7.25 2.64 -1.28
C LEU A 6 8.42 2.24 -2.17
N GLU A 7 9.60 2.77 -1.91
CA GLU A 7 10.78 2.48 -2.70
C GLU A 7 11.97 2.07 -1.84
N ILE A 8 12.57 0.94 -2.18
CA ILE A 8 13.77 0.42 -1.56
C ILE A 8 14.97 1.08 -2.22
N GLN A 9 15.77 1.75 -1.39
CA GLN A 9 17.08 2.25 -1.74
C GLN A 9 18.15 1.25 -1.31
N GLY A 10 19.21 1.12 -2.11
CA GLY A 10 20.27 0.14 -1.87
C GLY A 10 19.92 -1.28 -2.34
N GLU A 11 20.47 -2.27 -1.64
CA GLU A 11 20.60 -3.65 -2.14
C GLU A 11 19.50 -4.59 -1.64
N GLY A 12 18.25 -4.21 -1.88
CA GLY A 12 17.07 -5.00 -1.55
C GLY A 12 16.00 -4.94 -2.63
N GLN A 13 15.06 -5.88 -2.54
CA GLN A 13 13.88 -5.96 -3.38
C GLN A 13 12.67 -6.38 -2.55
N PHE A 14 11.49 -5.97 -2.97
CA PHE A 14 10.25 -6.52 -2.46
C PHE A 14 10.12 -8.00 -2.85
N ASN A 15 9.52 -8.77 -1.97
CA ASN A 15 9.09 -10.13 -2.24
C ASN A 15 7.61 -10.12 -2.63
N ASP A 16 7.32 -10.44 -3.89
CA ASP A 16 5.96 -10.33 -4.46
C ASP A 16 4.92 -11.16 -3.70
N ALA A 17 5.25 -12.43 -3.40
CA ALA A 17 4.33 -13.32 -2.70
C ALA A 17 4.01 -12.81 -1.28
N GLU A 18 5.01 -12.34 -0.56
CA GLU A 18 4.86 -11.86 0.82
C GLU A 18 4.19 -10.48 0.88
N ILE A 19 4.47 -9.60 -0.08
CA ILE A 19 3.75 -8.33 -0.24
C ILE A 19 2.28 -8.60 -0.55
N ARG A 20 1.97 -9.53 -1.45
CA ARG A 20 0.58 -9.92 -1.74
C ARG A 20 -0.13 -10.43 -0.50
N GLN A 21 0.52 -11.28 0.30
CA GLN A 21 -0.04 -11.78 1.55
C GLN A 21 -0.27 -10.66 2.57
N TRP A 22 0.72 -9.79 2.80
CA TRP A 22 0.64 -8.66 3.72
C TRP A 22 -0.49 -7.68 3.37
N LEU A 23 -0.68 -7.42 2.06
CA LEU A 23 -1.70 -6.52 1.54
C LEU A 23 -3.07 -7.19 1.31
N SER A 24 -3.21 -8.46 1.68
CA SER A 24 -4.47 -9.18 1.63
C SER A 24 -5.13 -9.23 3.00
N ASN A 25 -6.46 -9.33 3.00
CA ASN A 25 -7.18 -9.73 4.21
C ASN A 25 -7.20 -11.26 4.35
N GLY A 26 -7.47 -11.77 5.55
CA GLY A 26 -7.41 -13.22 5.81
C GLY A 26 -8.55 -14.04 5.19
N SER A 27 -9.66 -13.41 4.79
CA SER A 27 -10.79 -14.03 4.07
C SER A 27 -11.83 -12.99 3.67
N TRP A 28 -12.82 -13.37 2.86
CA TRP A 28 -13.95 -12.52 2.48
C TRP A 28 -14.58 -11.82 3.70
N ARG A 29 -14.63 -10.48 3.65
CA ARG A 29 -15.11 -9.57 4.71
C ARG A 29 -14.26 -9.43 5.98
N ARG A 30 -13.17 -10.18 6.17
CA ARG A 30 -12.26 -9.90 7.30
C ARG A 30 -11.56 -8.55 7.10
N PRO A 31 -11.26 -7.81 8.18
CA PRO A 31 -10.46 -6.59 8.08
C PRO A 31 -9.07 -6.88 7.51
N PHE A 32 -8.52 -5.90 6.81
CA PHE A 32 -7.08 -5.84 6.52
C PHE A 32 -6.31 -5.60 7.82
N THR A 33 -5.17 -6.26 7.96
CA THR A 33 -4.29 -6.10 9.12
C THR A 33 -2.97 -5.43 8.74
N GLY A 34 -2.49 -5.62 7.51
CA GLY A 34 -1.24 -5.03 7.02
C GLY A 34 -1.31 -3.53 6.71
N LEU A 35 -2.52 -3.01 6.47
CA LEU A 35 -2.76 -1.62 6.16
C LEU A 35 -4.03 -1.13 6.86
N LEU A 36 -3.92 -0.02 7.57
CA LEU A 36 -5.05 0.68 8.18
C LEU A 36 -5.21 2.06 7.55
N VAL A 37 -6.45 2.51 7.42
CA VAL A 37 -6.77 3.83 6.89
C VAL A 37 -7.54 4.64 7.91
N ASN A 38 -7.40 5.95 7.81
CA ASN A 38 -8.15 6.90 8.59
C ASN A 38 -8.52 8.07 7.71
N ARG A 39 -9.80 8.38 7.64
CA ARG A 39 -10.31 9.55 6.94
C ARG A 39 -10.96 10.44 7.99
N ASN A 40 -10.46 11.66 8.14
CA ASN A 40 -11.14 12.65 8.95
C ASN A 40 -12.45 13.05 8.26
N GLY A 41 -13.56 12.57 8.81
CA GLY A 41 -14.89 13.11 8.52
C GLY A 41 -15.26 14.11 9.61
N ASN A 42 -15.55 15.36 9.22
CA ASN A 42 -16.15 16.39 10.09
C ASN A 42 -15.32 16.80 11.35
N GLY A 43 -13.99 16.76 11.28
CA GLY A 43 -13.13 17.30 12.34
C GLY A 43 -12.85 16.36 13.52
N ASN A 44 -13.39 15.14 13.51
CA ASN A 44 -13.00 14.09 14.45
C ASN A 44 -11.97 13.17 13.80
N ILE A 45 -10.85 12.95 14.49
CA ILE A 45 -9.87 11.92 14.09
C ILE A 45 -10.54 10.57 14.35
N ALA A 46 -10.94 9.87 13.30
CA ALA A 46 -11.43 8.51 13.43
C ALA A 46 -10.27 7.59 13.87
N ALA A 47 -10.56 6.43 14.49
CA ALA A 47 -9.49 5.45 14.73
C ALA A 47 -9.03 4.83 13.40
N ASN A 48 -7.73 4.52 13.29
CA ASN A 48 -7.20 3.77 12.15
C ASN A 48 -7.96 2.44 12.00
N SER A 49 -8.48 2.18 10.81
CA SER A 49 -9.37 1.05 10.54
C SER A 49 -8.91 0.23 9.35
N GLY A 50 -8.86 -1.08 9.53
CA GLY A 50 -8.66 -2.06 8.46
C GLY A 50 -9.97 -2.59 7.88
N GLN A 51 -11.12 -2.04 8.29
CA GLN A 51 -12.43 -2.49 7.79
C GLN A 51 -12.49 -2.35 6.27
N VAL A 52 -13.02 -3.38 5.60
CA VAL A 52 -13.05 -3.45 4.12
C VAL A 52 -13.71 -2.22 3.50
N ALA A 53 -14.79 -1.73 4.11
CA ALA A 53 -15.49 -0.53 3.64
C ALA A 53 -14.61 0.72 3.71
N GLU A 54 -13.81 0.88 4.76
CA GLU A 54 -12.90 2.02 4.93
C GLU A 54 -11.73 1.93 3.96
N VAL A 55 -11.09 0.75 3.86
CA VAL A 55 -9.96 0.54 2.94
C VAL A 55 -10.39 0.76 1.48
N ARG A 56 -11.57 0.29 1.08
CA ARG A 56 -12.12 0.49 -0.28
C ARG A 56 -12.41 1.94 -0.63
N ARG A 57 -12.64 2.82 0.36
CA ARG A 57 -12.85 4.25 0.11
C ARG A 57 -11.56 4.97 -0.28
N LEU A 58 -10.39 4.37 0.00
CA LEU A 58 -9.09 4.98 -0.26
C LEU A 58 -8.28 4.21 -1.31
N PHE A 59 -8.33 2.88 -1.28
CA PHE A 59 -7.58 2.00 -2.16
C PHE A 59 -8.49 1.24 -3.11
N LYS A 60 -7.96 0.98 -4.31
CA LYS A 60 -8.52 -0.03 -5.18
C LYS A 60 -8.24 -1.41 -4.57
N VAL A 61 -9.28 -2.23 -4.49
CA VAL A 61 -9.22 -3.58 -3.92
C VAL A 61 -9.73 -4.58 -4.95
N ILE A 62 -8.94 -5.62 -5.20
CA ILE A 62 -9.30 -6.75 -6.07
C ILE A 62 -9.73 -7.95 -5.23
N SER A 63 -10.47 -8.87 -5.84
CA SER A 63 -10.84 -10.14 -5.22
C SER A 63 -10.47 -11.30 -6.13
N ASP A 64 -10.03 -12.39 -5.51
CA ASP A 64 -9.86 -13.71 -6.14
C ASP A 64 -10.99 -14.70 -5.78
N GLY A 65 -12.09 -14.21 -5.20
CA GLY A 65 -13.23 -15.01 -4.77
C GLY A 65 -13.12 -15.59 -3.37
N THR A 66 -11.94 -15.58 -2.74
CA THR A 66 -11.72 -16.07 -1.37
C THR A 66 -11.30 -14.95 -0.41
N GLN A 67 -10.47 -14.03 -0.89
CA GLN A 67 -9.98 -12.88 -0.15
C GLN A 67 -10.05 -11.59 -0.97
N LEU A 68 -9.67 -10.50 -0.31
CA LEU A 68 -9.51 -9.19 -0.88
C LEU A 68 -8.06 -8.77 -0.76
N THR A 69 -7.51 -8.19 -1.81
CA THR A 69 -6.14 -7.70 -1.86
C THR A 69 -6.14 -6.25 -2.33
N ILE A 70 -5.35 -5.40 -1.67
CA ILE A 70 -5.11 -4.04 -2.18
C ILE A 70 -4.39 -4.17 -3.51
N ASP A 71 -4.94 -3.55 -4.56
CA ASP A 71 -4.34 -3.60 -5.89
C ASP A 71 -2.97 -2.91 -5.85
N HIS A 72 -1.94 -3.64 -6.26
CA HIS A 72 -0.57 -3.20 -6.17
C HIS A 72 0.26 -3.74 -7.33
N THR A 73 1.35 -3.03 -7.60
CA THR A 73 2.37 -3.47 -8.56
C THR A 73 3.75 -3.32 -7.93
N ILE A 74 4.60 -4.30 -8.15
CA ILE A 74 6.04 -4.18 -7.90
C ILE A 74 6.72 -3.95 -9.25
N ASP A 75 7.48 -2.87 -9.37
CA ASP A 75 8.25 -2.54 -10.56
C ASP A 75 9.64 -1.99 -10.18
N ASN A 76 10.32 -1.33 -11.13
CA ASN A 76 11.68 -0.83 -10.97
C ASN A 76 12.63 -1.93 -10.46
N ASN A 77 12.65 -3.07 -11.15
CA ASN A 77 13.45 -4.25 -10.80
C ASN A 77 13.22 -4.75 -9.35
N GLY A 78 11.97 -4.72 -8.89
CA GLY A 78 11.62 -5.18 -7.55
C GLY A 78 11.81 -4.12 -6.47
N LYS A 79 12.25 -2.90 -6.80
CA LYS A 79 12.57 -1.87 -5.80
C LYS A 79 11.41 -0.95 -5.48
N ARG A 80 10.37 -0.89 -6.30
CA ARG A 80 9.27 0.06 -6.10
C ARG A 80 7.93 -0.67 -6.02
N LEU A 81 7.24 -0.49 -4.90
CA LEU A 81 5.89 -0.97 -4.65
C LEU A 81 4.92 0.20 -4.79
N ARG A 82 3.92 0.04 -5.66
CA ARG A 82 2.86 1.03 -5.87
C ARG A 82 1.53 0.44 -5.41
N LEU A 83 0.87 1.09 -4.46
CA LEU A 83 -0.46 0.76 -3.97
C LEU A 83 -1.48 1.66 -4.66
N ALA A 84 -2.43 1.09 -5.39
CA ALA A 84 -3.37 1.86 -6.20
C ALA A 84 -4.46 2.49 -5.34
N LEU A 85 -4.65 3.80 -5.48
CA LEU A 85 -5.76 4.51 -4.85
C LEU A 85 -7.06 4.27 -5.62
N ALA A 86 -8.19 4.36 -4.93
CA ALA A 86 -9.52 4.24 -5.53
C ALA A 86 -9.73 5.36 -6.57
N SER A 87 -10.36 5.04 -7.72
CA SER A 87 -10.54 5.97 -8.83
C SER A 87 -11.52 7.11 -8.53
N ASP A 88 -12.41 6.87 -7.57
CA ASP A 88 -13.43 7.79 -7.06
C ASP A 88 -13.02 8.41 -5.71
N LEU A 89 -11.75 8.28 -5.31
CA LEU A 89 -11.25 8.96 -4.12
C LEU A 89 -11.37 10.48 -4.34
N VAL A 90 -12.27 11.10 -3.59
CA VAL A 90 -12.38 12.55 -3.45
C VAL A 90 -11.38 13.01 -2.40
N GLU A 91 -10.68 14.12 -2.66
CA GLU A 91 -9.74 14.71 -1.72
C GLU A 91 -10.42 14.98 -0.38
N THR A 92 -9.96 14.29 0.66
CA THR A 92 -10.38 14.53 2.04
C THR A 92 -9.18 15.01 2.83
N ALA A 93 -9.27 16.24 3.34
CA ALA A 93 -8.24 16.80 4.21
C ALA A 93 -7.94 15.83 5.36
N ASN A 94 -6.66 15.67 5.70
CA ASN A 94 -6.18 14.86 6.82
C ASN A 94 -6.49 13.35 6.71
N THR A 95 -6.41 12.77 5.51
CA THR A 95 -6.42 11.31 5.35
C THR A 95 -5.07 10.74 5.78
N GLN A 96 -5.08 9.69 6.60
CA GLN A 96 -3.88 9.00 7.04
C GLN A 96 -3.93 7.54 6.60
N VAL A 97 -2.75 7.01 6.27
CA VAL A 97 -2.53 5.60 5.99
C VAL A 97 -1.45 5.12 6.92
N GLU A 98 -1.74 4.05 7.64
CA GLU A 98 -0.77 3.36 8.48
C GLU A 98 -0.40 2.03 7.84
N LEU A 99 0.87 1.92 7.44
CA LEU A 99 1.45 0.69 6.92
C LEU A 99 2.04 -0.10 8.09
N LYS A 100 1.44 -1.25 8.42
CA LYS A 100 1.89 -2.12 9.51
C LYS A 100 3.07 -2.98 9.04
N LEU A 101 4.23 -2.35 8.86
CA LEU A 101 5.45 -3.02 8.40
C LEU A 101 5.92 -4.12 9.35
N ASN A 102 5.59 -4.03 10.64
CA ASN A 102 5.84 -5.07 11.62
C ASN A 102 5.05 -6.38 11.37
N LEU A 103 4.06 -6.35 10.48
CA LEU A 103 3.29 -7.51 10.03
C LEU A 103 3.68 -7.95 8.61
N ALA A 104 4.60 -7.25 7.95
CA ALA A 104 5.07 -7.52 6.60
C ALA A 104 6.21 -8.57 6.63
N ASN A 105 5.89 -9.77 7.12
CA ASN A 105 6.86 -10.86 7.29
C ASN A 105 7.55 -11.18 5.96
N GLN A 106 8.88 -11.10 5.90
CA GLN A 106 9.67 -11.41 4.70
C GLN A 106 9.25 -10.64 3.43
N ALA A 107 8.58 -9.50 3.59
CA ALA A 107 8.17 -8.61 2.50
C ALA A 107 9.35 -8.04 1.70
N PHE A 108 10.57 -8.18 2.23
CA PHE A 108 11.81 -7.69 1.66
C PHE A 108 12.84 -8.81 1.63
N LYS A 109 13.59 -8.89 0.53
CA LYS A 109 14.76 -9.76 0.38
C LYS A 109 15.99 -8.92 0.06
N LEU A 110 17.13 -9.28 0.64
CA LEU A 110 18.42 -8.69 0.28
C LEU A 110 18.91 -9.32 -1.02
N THR A 111 19.60 -8.52 -1.84
CA THR A 111 20.38 -9.06 -2.96
C THR A 111 21.49 -9.94 -2.36
N SER A 112 21.53 -11.22 -2.75
CA SER A 112 22.52 -12.18 -2.23
C SER A 112 23.95 -11.67 -2.48
N GLY A 113 24.82 -11.81 -1.48
CA GLY A 113 26.21 -11.33 -1.54
C GLY A 113 26.39 -9.83 -1.27
N SER A 114 25.32 -9.08 -1.00
CA SER A 114 25.42 -7.66 -0.66
C SER A 114 25.70 -7.43 0.82
N GLN A 115 26.56 -6.45 1.11
CA GLN A 115 26.84 -5.92 2.45
C GLN A 115 26.36 -4.46 2.62
N GLY A 116 25.55 -3.96 1.68
CA GLY A 116 25.11 -2.57 1.64
C GLY A 116 23.93 -2.26 2.56
N THR A 117 23.77 -0.98 2.90
CA THR A 117 22.60 -0.47 3.62
C THR A 117 21.34 -0.58 2.75
N VAL A 118 20.22 -0.93 3.38
CA VAL A 118 18.88 -0.86 2.79
C VAL A 118 18.09 0.23 3.50
N ALA A 119 17.47 1.12 2.73
CA ALA A 119 16.56 2.13 3.25
C ALA A 119 15.22 2.08 2.51
N LEU A 120 14.14 2.47 3.18
CA LEU A 120 12.81 2.54 2.60
C LEU A 120 12.38 4.01 2.54
N THR A 121 12.00 4.47 1.37
CA THR A 121 11.34 5.78 1.18
C THR A 121 9.86 5.56 0.91
N ALA A 122 9.03 6.51 1.34
CA ALA A 122 7.59 6.49 1.12
C ALA A 122 7.14 7.83 0.55
N GLY A 123 6.23 7.80 -0.41
CA GLY A 123 5.64 8.98 -1.03
C GLY A 123 4.23 8.70 -1.55
N ALA A 124 3.50 9.76 -1.90
CA ALA A 124 2.21 9.65 -2.54
C ALA A 124 2.21 10.46 -3.84
N LEU A 125 1.62 9.89 -4.89
CA LEU A 125 1.45 10.54 -6.19
C LEU A 125 -0.04 10.58 -6.49
N TRP A 126 -0.60 11.78 -6.58
CA TRP A 126 -1.99 12.02 -6.95
C TRP A 126 -2.03 12.88 -8.21
N ASN A 127 -2.81 12.45 -9.21
CA ASN A 127 -3.07 13.22 -10.42
C ASN A 127 -1.83 13.77 -11.15
N ALA A 128 -0.86 12.90 -11.48
CA ALA A 128 0.21 13.25 -12.41
C ALA A 128 -0.38 13.42 -13.82
N SER A 129 -0.92 14.60 -14.12
CA SER A 129 -1.26 15.02 -15.47
C SER A 129 0.05 15.12 -16.25
N TYR A 130 0.31 14.16 -17.12
CA TYR A 130 1.25 14.36 -18.22
C TYR A 130 0.56 15.30 -19.22
N THR A 131 0.69 16.61 -19.02
CA THR A 131 0.68 17.52 -20.16
C THR A 131 2.08 17.41 -20.76
N ALA A 132 2.26 16.49 -21.70
CA ALA A 132 3.29 16.70 -22.70
C ALA A 132 2.87 17.96 -23.46
N ASP A 133 3.54 19.07 -23.19
CA ASP A 133 3.67 20.15 -24.18
C ASP A 133 4.75 19.71 -25.18
#